data_AF-A0A935V002-F1
#
_entry.id   AF-A0A935V002-F1
#
_cell.length_a   1.000
_cell.length_b   1.000
_cell.length_c   1.000
_cell.angle_alpha   90.00
_cell.angle_beta   90.00
_cell.angle_gamma   90.00
#
_symmetry.space_group_name_H-M   'P 1'
#
loop_
_entity.id
_entity.type
_entity.pdbx_description
1 polymer ?
#
loop_
_entity_poly.entity_id
_entity_poly.type
_entity_poly.pdbx_seq_one_letter_code
_entity_poly.pdbx_strand_id
1 'polypeptide(L)'
;MLKRCQKEDCGQAFTPARRDAKFCSERCRGQANARRAPVAKTVAAPTPSEGRLEAIESRLENLARSLETRLDALERSVKAARVEASQALKTVADEQGREREAARKSARELGGRLDALETTVKQIRATKADVRAQQEVNGRLDALEGTQNELVNAVNQQHERVNQIDEAVAELIEAQDDPRGRRRR
;
A
#
# COMPACT_ATOMS: atom_id res chain seq x y z
N MET A 1 -84.80 -79.21 57.60
CA MET A 1 -83.46 -78.97 58.18
C MET A 1 -82.87 -77.71 57.55
N LEU A 2 -82.77 -76.61 58.30
CA LEU A 2 -82.13 -75.36 57.88
C LEU A 2 -80.62 -75.45 58.12
N LYS A 3 -79.79 -75.43 57.06
CA LYS A 3 -78.33 -75.38 57.16
C LYS A 3 -77.92 -74.05 57.83
N ARG A 4 -77.15 -74.11 58.92
CA ARG A 4 -76.54 -72.93 59.56
C ARG A 4 -75.45 -72.38 58.64
N CYS A 5 -75.46 -71.08 58.36
CA CYS A 5 -74.44 -70.47 57.51
C CYS A 5 -73.11 -70.35 58.28
N GLN A 6 -72.00 -70.81 57.70
CA GLN A 6 -70.69 -70.78 58.33
C GLN A 6 -69.93 -69.53 57.90
N LYS A 7 -68.99 -69.09 58.76
CA LYS A 7 -68.28 -67.80 58.65
C LYS A 7 -67.39 -67.69 57.40
N GLU A 8 -67.06 -68.84 56.79
CA GLU A 8 -66.25 -68.97 55.59
C GLU A 8 -67.04 -68.71 54.29
N ASP A 9 -68.38 -68.68 54.36
CA ASP A 9 -69.27 -68.50 53.21
C ASP A 9 -69.57 -67.02 52.87
N CYS A 10 -68.96 -66.05 53.57
CA CYS A 10 -69.05 -64.62 53.22
C CYS A 10 -68.26 -64.32 51.94
N GLY A 11 -68.69 -64.86 50.80
CA GLY A 11 -67.99 -64.70 49.52
C GLY A 11 -68.63 -65.41 48.32
N GLN A 12 -69.49 -66.41 48.55
CA GLN A 12 -70.25 -67.04 47.48
C GLN A 12 -71.69 -66.52 47.50
N ALA A 13 -72.06 -65.68 46.53
CA ALA A 13 -73.46 -65.41 46.29
C ALA A 13 -74.12 -66.72 45.83
N PHE A 14 -75.22 -67.14 46.48
CA PHE A 14 -75.99 -68.33 46.08
C PHE A 14 -76.57 -68.21 44.66
N THR A 15 -76.56 -67.00 44.09
CA THR A 15 -76.86 -66.69 42.69
C THR A 15 -75.87 -65.66 42.16
N PRO A 16 -75.09 -65.94 41.10
CA PRO A 16 -74.23 -64.94 40.50
C PRO A 16 -75.08 -63.96 39.67
N ALA A 17 -74.88 -62.66 39.92
CA ALA A 17 -75.24 -61.54 39.04
C ALA A 17 -76.72 -61.09 38.95
N ARG A 18 -77.42 -60.90 40.08
CA ARG A 18 -78.62 -60.02 40.13
C ARG A 18 -78.68 -59.14 41.40
N ARG A 19 -79.44 -58.04 41.36
CA ARG A 19 -79.60 -57.05 42.46
C ARG A 19 -80.22 -57.64 43.74
N ASP A 20 -80.80 -58.82 43.62
CA ASP A 20 -81.52 -59.61 44.62
C ASP A 20 -80.67 -60.73 45.25
N ALA A 21 -79.33 -60.64 45.16
CA ALA A 21 -78.42 -61.55 45.83
C ALA A 21 -78.73 -61.63 47.34
N LYS A 22 -79.19 -62.81 47.79
CA LYS A 22 -79.43 -63.12 49.20
C LYS A 22 -78.08 -63.46 49.84
N PHE A 23 -77.65 -62.63 50.77
CA PHE A 23 -76.46 -62.89 51.60
C PHE A 23 -76.89 -63.61 52.87
N CYS A 24 -76.06 -64.52 53.37
CA CYS A 24 -76.32 -65.22 54.62
C CYS A 24 -76.45 -64.32 55.86
N SER A 25 -75.88 -63.11 55.82
CA SER A 25 -76.00 -62.11 56.89
C SER A 25 -75.77 -60.69 56.36
N GLU A 26 -76.23 -59.68 57.11
CA GLU A 26 -75.92 -58.28 56.82
C GLU A 26 -74.41 -57.99 56.84
N ARG A 27 -73.66 -58.70 57.69
CA ARG A 27 -72.20 -58.57 57.77
C ARG A 27 -71.51 -58.96 56.47
N CYS A 28 -71.95 -60.06 55.82
CA CYS A 28 -71.39 -60.46 54.53
C CYS A 28 -71.80 -59.48 53.41
N ARG A 29 -73.02 -58.92 53.46
CA ARG A 29 -73.48 -57.89 52.49
C ARG A 29 -72.62 -56.64 52.55
N GLY A 30 -72.27 -56.18 53.76
CA GLY A 30 -71.38 -55.03 53.96
C GLY A 30 -69.98 -55.24 53.37
N GLN A 31 -69.37 -56.41 53.60
CA GLN A 31 -68.04 -56.73 53.05
C GLN A 31 -68.03 -56.86 51.51
N ALA A 32 -69.06 -57.47 50.92
CA ALA A 32 -69.16 -57.61 49.47
C ALA A 32 -69.34 -56.25 48.77
N ASN A 33 -70.14 -55.34 49.36
CA ASN A 33 -70.32 -54.00 48.84
C ASN A 33 -69.06 -53.13 49.00
N ALA A 34 -68.31 -53.27 50.10
CA ALA A 34 -67.03 -52.59 50.28
C ALA A 34 -66.00 -52.97 49.21
N ARG A 35 -65.99 -54.23 48.74
CA ARG A 35 -65.15 -54.68 47.63
C ARG A 35 -65.59 -54.18 46.25
N ARG A 36 -66.84 -53.71 46.12
CA ARG A 36 -67.41 -53.17 44.87
C ARG A 36 -67.36 -51.64 44.80
N ALA A 37 -66.69 -50.98 45.74
CA ALA A 37 -66.42 -49.55 45.62
C ALA A 37 -65.67 -49.28 44.30
N PRO A 38 -66.12 -48.31 43.48
CA PRO A 38 -65.54 -48.08 42.18
C PRO A 38 -64.09 -47.59 42.33
N VAL A 39 -63.16 -48.34 41.74
CA VAL A 39 -61.78 -47.89 41.52
C VAL A 39 -61.88 -46.67 40.60
N ALA A 40 -61.70 -45.47 41.17
CA ALA A 40 -61.65 -44.24 40.40
C ALA A 40 -60.52 -44.35 39.37
N LYS A 41 -60.86 -44.16 38.09
CA LYS A 41 -59.90 -44.00 37.01
C LYS A 41 -58.96 -42.85 37.36
N THR A 42 -57.73 -43.17 37.75
CA THR A 42 -56.62 -42.23 37.70
C THR A 42 -56.35 -41.91 36.23
N VAL A 43 -56.79 -40.73 35.80
CA VAL A 43 -56.31 -40.13 34.55
C VAL A 43 -54.80 -39.94 34.69
N ALA A 44 -54.05 -40.49 33.74
CA ALA A 44 -52.60 -40.45 33.73
C ALA A 44 -52.12 -38.99 33.78
N ALA A 45 -51.32 -38.66 34.79
CA ALA A 45 -50.54 -37.44 34.79
C ALA A 45 -49.52 -37.52 33.64
N PRO A 46 -49.25 -36.43 32.91
CA PRO A 46 -48.21 -36.42 31.89
C PRO A 46 -46.89 -36.84 32.52
N THR A 47 -46.15 -37.70 31.82
CA THR A 47 -44.90 -38.23 32.35
C THR A 47 -43.82 -37.15 32.32
N PRO A 48 -42.85 -37.13 33.26
CA PRO A 48 -41.76 -36.14 33.30
C PRO A 48 -40.94 -35.98 32.01
N SER A 49 -41.06 -36.93 31.08
CA SER A 49 -40.47 -36.91 29.73
C SER A 49 -41.17 -35.97 28.74
N GLU A 50 -42.48 -35.75 28.84
CA GLU A 50 -43.23 -34.91 27.89
C GLU A 50 -42.87 -33.43 28.06
N GLY A 51 -42.83 -32.92 29.29
CA GLY A 51 -42.40 -31.54 29.55
C GLY A 51 -40.92 -31.27 29.21
N ARG A 52 -40.07 -32.32 29.22
CA ARG A 52 -38.67 -32.20 28.77
C ARG A 52 -38.57 -32.11 27.25
N LEU A 53 -39.44 -32.81 26.52
CA LEU A 53 -39.51 -32.74 25.06
C LEU A 53 -40.02 -31.36 24.59
N GLU A 54 -41.11 -30.86 25.17
CA GLU A 54 -41.64 -29.52 24.86
C GLU A 54 -40.60 -28.42 25.14
N ALA A 55 -39.85 -28.53 26.24
CA ALA A 55 -38.78 -27.59 26.56
C ALA A 55 -37.61 -27.65 25.54
N ILE A 56 -37.32 -28.82 24.97
CA ILE A 56 -36.30 -28.97 23.93
C ILE A 56 -36.81 -28.39 22.62
N GLU A 57 -38.06 -28.67 22.23
CA GLU A 57 -38.67 -28.13 21.01
C GLU A 57 -38.70 -26.61 21.01
N SER A 58 -39.16 -25.99 22.11
CA SER A 58 -39.14 -24.54 22.26
C SER A 58 -37.73 -23.95 22.16
N ARG A 59 -36.71 -24.64 22.72
CA ARG A 59 -35.30 -24.21 22.59
C ARG A 59 -34.79 -24.32 21.16
N LEU A 60 -35.15 -25.38 20.44
CA LEU A 60 -34.76 -25.57 19.05
C LEU A 60 -35.40 -24.51 18.15
N GLU A 61 -36.68 -24.19 18.34
CA GLU A 61 -37.36 -23.12 17.61
C GLU A 61 -36.74 -21.74 17.88
N ASN A 62 -36.43 -21.45 19.15
CA ASN A 62 -35.77 -20.20 19.52
C ASN A 62 -34.36 -20.10 18.92
N LEU A 63 -33.63 -21.22 18.88
CA LEU A 63 -32.31 -21.27 18.27
C LEU A 63 -32.38 -21.12 16.74
N ALA A 64 -33.36 -21.75 16.08
CA ALA A 64 -33.61 -21.60 14.66
C ALA A 64 -33.90 -20.14 14.29
N ARG A 65 -34.85 -19.50 14.99
CA ARG A 65 -35.17 -18.06 14.82
C ARG A 65 -33.95 -17.17 15.08
N SER A 66 -33.15 -17.49 16.11
CA SER A 66 -31.93 -16.74 16.40
C SER A 66 -30.86 -16.91 15.31
N LEU A 67 -30.76 -18.07 14.67
CA LEU A 67 -29.82 -18.29 13.58
C LEU A 67 -30.26 -17.56 12.30
N GLU A 68 -31.55 -17.60 11.96
CA GLU A 68 -32.11 -16.87 10.81
C GLU A 68 -31.84 -15.38 10.91
N THR A 69 -32.14 -14.77 12.06
CA THR A 69 -31.87 -13.34 12.29
C THR A 69 -30.39 -12.98 12.20
N ARG A 70 -29.50 -13.86 12.65
CA ARG A 70 -28.04 -13.68 12.51
C ARG A 70 -27.58 -13.83 11.06
N LEU A 71 -28.14 -14.77 10.30
CA LEU A 71 -27.83 -14.95 8.89
C LEU A 71 -28.25 -13.72 8.07
N ASP A 72 -29.45 -13.19 8.29
CA ASP A 72 -29.92 -11.96 7.65
C ASP A 72 -29.02 -10.75 7.99
N ALA A 73 -28.61 -10.63 9.25
CA ALA A 73 -27.72 -9.56 9.68
C ALA A 73 -26.33 -9.68 9.03
N LEU A 74 -25.77 -10.89 8.96
CA LEU A 74 -24.50 -11.15 8.28
C LEU A 74 -24.61 -10.88 6.77
N GLU A 75 -25.70 -11.29 6.11
CA GLU A 75 -25.90 -11.05 4.69
C GLU A 75 -25.94 -9.54 4.38
N ARG A 76 -26.67 -8.77 5.19
CA ARG A 76 -26.71 -7.30 5.06
C ARG A 76 -25.34 -6.67 5.30
N SER A 77 -24.62 -7.14 6.32
CA SER A 77 -23.28 -6.66 6.63
C SER A 77 -22.28 -6.93 5.50
N VAL A 78 -22.29 -8.14 4.93
CA VAL A 78 -21.43 -8.51 3.79
C VAL A 78 -21.77 -7.69 2.55
N LYS A 79 -23.06 -7.45 2.27
CA LYS A 79 -23.49 -6.59 1.15
C LYS A 79 -22.99 -5.16 1.33
N ALA A 80 -23.14 -4.58 2.52
CA ALA A 80 -22.64 -3.24 2.83
C ALA A 80 -21.12 -3.16 2.68
N ALA A 81 -20.39 -4.08 3.31
CA ALA A 81 -18.93 -4.15 3.21
C ALA A 81 -18.44 -4.30 1.76
N ARG A 82 -19.15 -5.06 0.92
CA ARG A 82 -18.82 -5.19 -0.51
C ARG A 82 -18.97 -3.89 -1.27
N VAL A 83 -20.01 -3.10 -0.99
CA VAL A 83 -20.22 -1.79 -1.63
C VAL A 83 -19.13 -0.81 -1.20
N GLU A 84 -18.84 -0.75 0.11
CA GLU A 84 -17.77 0.10 0.66
C GLU A 84 -16.41 -0.27 0.07
N ALA A 85 -16.07 -1.56 0.03
CA ALA A 85 -14.82 -2.04 -0.59
C ALA A 85 -14.76 -1.67 -2.08
N SER A 86 -15.86 -1.81 -2.82
CA SER A 86 -15.91 -1.40 -4.23
C SER A 86 -15.73 0.11 -4.41
N GLN A 87 -16.21 0.94 -3.49
CA GLN A 87 -16.03 2.39 -3.54
C GLN A 87 -14.59 2.76 -3.21
N ALA A 88 -14.02 2.19 -2.16
CA ALA A 88 -12.63 2.41 -1.76
C ALA A 88 -11.64 1.98 -2.86
N LEU A 89 -11.90 0.87 -3.56
CA LEU A 89 -11.06 0.44 -4.67
C LEU A 89 -11.12 1.43 -5.85
N LYS A 90 -12.28 2.04 -6.13
CA LYS A 90 -12.40 3.06 -7.18
C LYS A 90 -11.63 4.33 -6.81
N THR A 91 -11.75 4.80 -5.57
CA THR A 91 -11.03 6.01 -5.12
C THR A 91 -9.52 5.80 -5.19
N VAL A 92 -9.02 4.64 -4.72
CA VAL A 92 -7.60 4.30 -4.80
C VAL A 92 -7.13 4.21 -6.26
N ALA A 93 -7.92 3.60 -7.14
CA ALA A 93 -7.57 3.51 -8.56
C ALA A 93 -7.48 4.90 -9.22
N ASP A 94 -8.41 5.80 -8.90
CA ASP A 94 -8.42 7.17 -9.42
C ASP A 94 -7.24 7.99 -8.88
N GLU A 95 -6.95 7.89 -7.58
CA GLU A 95 -5.78 8.54 -6.95
C GLU A 95 -4.47 8.05 -7.56
N GLN A 96 -4.28 6.73 -7.65
CA GLN A 96 -3.10 6.15 -8.31
C GLN A 96 -2.99 6.56 -9.78
N GLY A 97 -4.12 6.70 -10.47
CA GLY A 97 -4.17 7.23 -11.85
C GLY A 97 -3.63 8.66 -11.93
N ARG A 98 -4.13 9.55 -11.06
CA ARG A 98 -3.69 10.95 -10.99
C ARG A 98 -2.21 11.07 -10.62
N GLU A 99 -1.75 10.32 -9.63
CA GLU A 99 -0.35 10.31 -9.21
C GLU A 99 0.57 9.84 -10.34
N ARG A 100 0.20 8.75 -11.03
CA ARG A 100 0.97 8.25 -12.18
C ARG A 100 1.02 9.25 -13.32
N GLU A 101 -0.08 9.95 -13.59
CA GLU A 101 -0.11 10.98 -14.63
C GLU A 101 0.77 12.18 -14.25
N ALA A 102 0.68 12.66 -13.01
CA ALA A 102 1.54 13.72 -12.49
C ALA A 102 3.02 13.33 -12.59
N ALA A 103 3.38 12.14 -12.12
CA ALA A 103 4.75 11.63 -12.19
C ALA A 103 5.26 11.53 -13.65
N ARG A 104 4.40 11.09 -14.58
CA ARG A 104 4.74 11.06 -16.02
C ARG A 104 4.98 12.45 -16.60
N LYS A 105 4.19 13.46 -16.21
CA LYS A 105 4.40 14.84 -16.64
C LYS A 105 5.74 15.37 -16.14
N SER A 106 6.01 15.23 -14.84
CA SER A 106 7.29 15.63 -14.25
C SER A 106 8.48 14.91 -14.89
N ALA A 107 8.37 13.61 -15.18
CA ALA A 107 9.44 12.86 -15.86
C ALA A 107 9.74 13.41 -17.27
N ARG A 108 8.71 13.79 -18.03
CA ARG A 108 8.88 14.41 -19.36
C ARG A 108 9.55 15.78 -19.27
N GLU A 109 9.14 16.61 -18.31
CA GLU A 109 9.74 17.93 -18.09
C GLU A 109 11.21 17.82 -17.68
N LEU A 110 11.53 16.89 -16.78
CA LEU A 110 12.92 16.60 -16.40
C LEU A 110 13.75 16.09 -17.58
N GLY A 111 13.18 15.24 -18.44
CA GLY A 111 13.82 14.82 -19.68
C GLY A 111 14.18 15.99 -20.59
N GLY A 112 13.22 16.89 -20.85
CA GLY A 112 13.48 18.08 -21.67
C GLY A 112 14.52 19.03 -21.06
N ARG A 113 14.55 19.18 -19.74
CA ARG A 113 15.60 19.95 -19.04
C ARG A 113 16.97 19.31 -19.17
N LEU A 114 17.04 17.98 -19.15
CA LEU A 114 18.29 17.24 -19.32
C LEU A 114 18.85 17.40 -20.73
N ASP A 115 18.00 17.31 -21.76
CA ASP A 115 18.39 17.53 -23.16
C ASP A 115 18.92 18.97 -23.38
N ALA A 116 18.26 19.95 -22.77
CA ALA A 116 18.69 21.35 -22.80
C ALA A 116 20.06 21.53 -22.11
N LEU A 117 20.26 20.93 -20.94
CA LEU A 117 21.55 20.96 -20.23
C LEU A 117 22.66 20.29 -21.04
N GLU A 118 22.38 19.15 -21.69
CA GLU A 118 23.36 18.48 -22.55
C GLU A 118 23.80 19.39 -23.70
N THR A 119 22.86 20.10 -24.31
CA THR A 119 23.13 21.08 -25.38
C THR A 119 24.00 22.22 -24.86
N THR A 120 23.67 22.80 -23.71
CA THR A 120 24.47 23.86 -23.08
C THR A 120 25.89 23.39 -22.76
N VAL A 121 26.06 22.16 -22.26
CA VAL A 121 27.39 21.60 -21.99
C VAL A 121 28.21 21.44 -23.28
N LYS A 122 27.59 21.02 -24.38
CA LYS A 122 28.25 20.94 -25.69
C LYS A 122 28.72 22.32 -26.16
N GLN A 123 27.89 23.35 -26.01
CA GLN A 123 28.25 24.73 -26.34
C GLN A 123 29.41 25.25 -25.48
N ILE A 124 29.36 25.05 -24.17
CA ILE A 124 30.46 25.45 -23.25
C ILE A 124 31.78 24.78 -23.64
N ARG A 125 31.75 23.51 -24.03
CA ARG A 125 32.96 22.79 -24.49
C ARG A 125 33.53 23.40 -25.77
N ALA A 126 32.69 23.80 -26.71
CA ALA A 126 33.11 24.49 -27.94
C ALA A 126 33.74 25.85 -27.59
N THR A 127 33.04 26.69 -26.81
CA THR A 127 33.57 28.00 -26.38
C THR A 127 34.90 27.87 -25.62
N LYS A 128 35.06 26.83 -24.79
CA LYS A 128 36.32 26.56 -24.10
C LYS A 128 37.47 26.25 -25.07
N ALA A 129 37.20 25.56 -26.18
CA ALA A 129 38.20 25.30 -27.21
C ALA A 129 38.61 26.60 -27.90
N ASP A 130 37.65 27.47 -28.23
CA ASP A 130 37.91 28.77 -28.85
C ASP A 130 38.77 29.66 -27.94
N VAL A 131 38.46 29.71 -26.64
CA VAL A 131 39.27 30.48 -25.66
C VAL A 131 40.71 29.96 -25.61
N ARG A 132 40.93 28.65 -25.70
CA ARG A 132 42.29 28.09 -25.74
C ARG A 132 43.04 28.47 -27.01
N ALA A 133 42.37 28.43 -28.17
CA ALA A 133 42.96 28.91 -29.42
C ALA A 133 43.34 30.41 -29.32
N GLN A 134 42.49 31.22 -28.68
CA GLN A 134 42.79 32.63 -28.45
C GLN A 134 44.01 32.84 -27.54
N GLN A 135 44.17 32.01 -26.51
CA GLN A 135 45.36 32.07 -25.64
C GLN A 135 46.65 31.75 -26.41
N GLU A 136 46.61 30.82 -27.35
CA GLU A 136 47.75 30.52 -28.22
C GLU A 136 48.09 31.71 -29.13
N VAL A 137 47.08 32.37 -29.71
CA VAL A 137 47.27 33.59 -30.50
C VAL A 137 47.92 34.69 -29.67
N ASN A 138 47.49 34.89 -28.42
CA ASN A 138 48.09 35.88 -27.53
C ASN A 138 49.56 35.55 -27.23
N GLY A 139 49.90 34.29 -26.95
CA GLY A 139 51.31 33.91 -26.75
C GLY A 139 52.17 34.12 -27.99
N ARG A 140 51.61 33.98 -29.20
CA ARG A 140 52.30 34.32 -30.46
C ARG A 140 52.49 35.83 -30.64
N LEU A 141 51.53 36.64 -30.19
CA LEU A 141 51.66 38.11 -30.20
C LEU A 141 52.77 38.58 -29.26
N ASP A 142 52.83 38.05 -28.04
CA ASP A 142 53.90 38.36 -27.07
C ASP A 142 55.29 38.02 -27.65
N ALA A 143 55.40 36.87 -28.33
CA ALA A 143 56.64 36.47 -29.00
C ALA A 143 57.00 37.42 -30.15
N LEU A 144 56.02 37.83 -30.97
CA LEU A 144 56.23 38.78 -32.05
C LEU A 144 56.68 40.14 -31.52
N GLU A 145 56.08 40.63 -30.44
CA GLU A 145 56.49 41.88 -29.78
C GLU A 145 57.94 41.79 -29.29
N GLY A 146 58.35 40.65 -28.72
CA GLY A 146 59.74 40.36 -28.40
C GLY A 146 60.68 40.50 -29.61
N THR A 147 60.36 39.85 -30.72
CA THR A 147 61.17 39.92 -31.95
C THR A 147 61.21 41.33 -32.56
N GLN A 148 60.11 42.08 -32.45
CA GLN A 148 60.05 43.46 -32.92
C GLN A 148 61.02 44.35 -32.13
N ASN A 149 61.05 44.21 -30.81
CA ASN A 149 61.96 44.97 -29.96
C ASN A 149 63.43 44.65 -30.27
N GLU A 150 63.76 43.38 -30.50
CA GLU A 150 65.10 42.98 -30.94
C GLU A 150 65.49 43.61 -32.27
N LEU A 151 64.58 43.59 -33.26
CA LEU A 151 64.83 44.18 -34.57
C LEU A 151 65.03 45.70 -34.47
N VAL A 152 64.21 46.40 -33.68
CA VAL A 152 64.36 47.85 -33.46
C VAL A 152 65.73 48.16 -32.85
N ASN A 153 66.17 47.40 -31.85
CA ASN A 153 67.49 47.57 -31.26
C ASN A 153 68.62 47.32 -32.27
N ALA A 154 68.51 46.27 -33.09
CA ALA A 154 69.48 45.98 -34.14
C ALA A 154 69.54 47.09 -35.21
N VAL A 155 68.40 47.65 -35.61
CA VAL A 155 68.34 48.78 -36.55
C VAL A 155 68.99 50.02 -35.97
N ASN A 156 68.74 50.33 -34.69
CA ASN A 156 69.38 51.46 -34.02
C ASN A 156 70.90 51.32 -33.97
N GLN A 157 71.42 50.12 -33.65
CA GLN A 157 72.86 49.85 -33.69
C GLN A 157 73.44 49.99 -35.09
N GLN A 158 72.74 49.52 -36.13
CA GLN A 158 73.20 49.71 -37.51
C GLN A 158 73.22 51.18 -37.89
N HIS A 159 72.24 51.98 -37.46
CA HIS A 159 72.21 53.41 -37.70
C HIS A 159 73.41 54.13 -37.05
N GLU A 160 73.75 53.79 -35.80
CA GLU A 160 74.95 54.30 -35.14
C GLU A 160 76.23 53.94 -35.90
N ARG A 161 76.34 52.70 -36.38
CA ARG A 161 77.49 52.26 -37.19
C ARG A 161 77.59 53.00 -38.52
N VAL A 162 76.46 53.28 -39.17
CA VAL A 162 76.43 54.07 -40.41
C VAL A 162 76.91 55.49 -40.14
N ASN A 163 76.43 56.13 -39.07
CA ASN A 163 76.88 57.47 -38.68
C ASN A 163 78.39 57.51 -38.41
N GLN A 164 78.95 56.49 -37.74
CA GLN A 164 80.39 56.37 -37.54
C GLN A 164 81.17 56.21 -38.85
N ILE A 165 80.61 55.47 -39.83
CA ILE A 165 81.22 55.33 -41.16
C ILE A 165 81.18 56.67 -41.90
N ASP A 166 80.04 57.38 -41.86
CA ASP A 166 79.89 58.68 -42.51
C ASP A 166 80.90 59.70 -41.96
N GLU A 167 81.11 59.73 -40.64
CA GLU A 167 82.14 60.54 -39.98
C GLU A 167 83.55 60.15 -40.47
N ALA A 168 83.88 58.85 -40.46
CA ALA A 168 85.19 58.38 -40.92
C ALA A 168 85.45 58.66 -42.41
N VAL A 169 84.41 58.59 -43.25
CA VAL A 169 84.50 58.94 -44.67
C VAL A 169 84.75 60.44 -44.84
N ALA A 170 84.07 61.29 -44.07
CA ALA A 170 84.30 62.73 -44.10
C ALA A 170 85.76 63.08 -43.73
N GLU A 171 86.31 62.47 -42.68
CA GLU A 171 87.72 62.64 -42.30
C GLU A 171 88.68 62.19 -43.41
N LEU A 172 88.41 61.07 -44.08
CA LEU A 172 89.24 60.58 -45.20
C LEU A 172 89.20 61.51 -46.42
N ILE A 173 88.04 62.10 -46.71
CA ILE A 173 87.89 63.10 -47.78
C ILE A 173 88.73 64.34 -47.46
N GLU A 174 88.61 64.88 -46.25
CA GLU A 174 89.43 66.04 -45.82
C GLU A 174 90.93 65.74 -45.91
N ALA A 175 91.36 64.54 -45.50
CA ALA A 175 92.75 64.11 -45.62
C ALA A 175 93.22 63.97 -47.08
N GLN A 176 92.34 63.60 -48.02
CA GLN A 176 92.66 63.50 -49.44
C GLN A 176 92.79 64.87 -50.13
N ASP A 177 91.97 65.83 -49.70
CA ASP A 177 91.85 67.19 -50.25
C ASP A 177 92.86 68.19 -49.68
N ASP A 178 93.72 67.81 -48.71
CA ASP A 178 94.89 68.60 -48.29
C ASP A 178 96.11 68.37 -49.23
N PRO A 179 96.43 69.30 -50.16
CA PRO A 179 97.54 69.15 -51.08
C PRO A 179 98.92 69.32 -50.41
N ARG A 180 99.00 69.71 -49.13
CA ARG A 180 100.28 69.99 -48.44
C ARG A 180 100.94 68.74 -47.83
N GLY A 181 100.18 67.66 -47.64
CA GLY A 181 100.69 66.39 -47.08
C GLY A 181 101.44 65.48 -48.08
N ARG A 182 101.24 65.63 -49.39
CA ARG A 182 101.82 64.72 -50.41
C ARG A 182 103.29 64.95 -50.73
N ARG A 183 103.93 66.00 -50.20
CA ARG A 183 105.35 66.32 -50.46
C ARG A 183 106.29 66.00 -49.29
N ARG A 184 106.11 64.88 -48.60
CA ARG A 184 107.21 64.26 -47.81
C ARG A 184 107.03 62.75 -47.75
N ARG A 185 107.42 62.06 -48.81
CA ARG A 185 108.18 60.81 -48.80
C ARG A 185 108.78 60.58 -50.18
#